data_AF-A0A4Q6EVU2-F1
#
_entry.id   AF-A0A4Q6EVU2-F1
#
_cell.length_a   1.000
_cell.length_b   1.000
_cell.length_c   1.000
_cell.angle_alpha   90.00
_cell.angle_beta   90.00
_cell.angle_gamma   90.00
#
_symmetry.space_group_name_H-M   'P 1'
#
loop_
_entity.id
_entity.type
_entity.pdbx_description
1 polymer ?
#
loop_
_entity_poly.entity_id
_entity_poly.type
_entity_poly.pdbx_seq_one_letter_code
_entity_poly.pdbx_strand_id
1 'polypeptide(L)'
;MRILLLLSALLIADSQAARAENLHLSFSRHPSRDNLANEAFARMPAVDIVDENGNLDRKNSCVIALQLIGGGEATLLGTTEKAARFGRASFRRNALRVSTAAPLGTLRLMAFGRGPGCSTLVGYSDYFSVGVGKVPAIVSLDSAPSEAYLNQVWETQPVVLILNAKGEVAANDNSTVVTISKDDGSPTGLLSEASSVQAVNGVARFADLYIAGDGRYPTGRYFLKIEASGPGYTLNGAGFSLGILPLGLK
;
A
#
# COMPACT_ATOMS: atom_id res chain seq x y z
N MET A 1 18.30 -38.36 -24.68
CA MET A 1 17.22 -37.45 -24.22
C MET A 1 17.50 -35.95 -24.44
N ARG A 2 18.76 -35.47 -24.42
CA ARG A 2 19.08 -34.04 -24.69
C ARG A 2 18.85 -33.55 -26.13
N ILE A 3 19.04 -34.41 -27.14
CA ILE A 3 18.91 -34.02 -28.57
C ILE A 3 17.46 -33.71 -28.95
N LEU A 4 16.48 -34.45 -28.39
CA LEU A 4 15.06 -34.26 -28.70
C LEU A 4 14.51 -32.92 -28.16
N LEU A 5 14.98 -32.50 -26.97
CA LEU A 5 14.62 -31.22 -26.34
C LEU A 5 15.13 -30.00 -27.14
N LEU A 6 16.37 -30.08 -27.64
CA LEU A 6 16.96 -29.03 -28.49
C LEU A 6 16.23 -28.89 -29.83
N LEU A 7 15.85 -30.01 -30.46
CA LEU A 7 15.11 -29.98 -31.72
C LEU A 7 13.70 -29.41 -31.54
N SER A 8 13.01 -29.76 -30.44
CA SER A 8 11.69 -29.21 -30.13
C SER A 8 11.71 -27.70 -29.84
N ALA A 9 12.72 -27.20 -29.12
CA ALA A 9 12.84 -25.77 -28.85
C ALA A 9 13.16 -24.97 -30.13
N LEU A 10 13.99 -25.51 -31.02
CA LEU A 10 14.33 -24.89 -32.30
C LEU A 10 13.12 -24.82 -33.24
N LEU A 11 12.33 -25.89 -33.31
CA LEU A 11 11.12 -25.94 -34.15
C LEU A 11 10.03 -24.96 -33.64
N ILE A 12 9.90 -24.80 -32.32
CA ILE A 12 8.99 -23.81 -31.73
C ILE A 12 9.45 -22.38 -32.07
N ALA A 13 10.75 -22.09 -31.95
CA ALA A 13 11.30 -20.77 -32.27
C ALA A 13 11.07 -20.37 -33.73
N ASP A 14 11.29 -21.30 -34.67
CA ASP A 14 11.08 -21.07 -36.10
C ASP A 14 9.59 -20.83 -36.43
N SER A 15 8.70 -21.59 -35.79
CA SER A 15 7.25 -21.44 -35.97
C SER A 15 6.71 -20.10 -35.45
N GLN A 16 7.32 -19.52 -34.42
CA GLN A 16 6.92 -18.21 -33.90
C GLN A 16 7.50 -17.07 -34.76
N ALA A 17 8.72 -17.22 -35.26
CA ALA A 17 9.35 -16.26 -36.16
C ALA A 17 8.54 -16.06 -37.45
N ALA A 18 8.06 -17.15 -38.05
CA ALA A 18 7.21 -17.09 -39.26
C ALA A 18 5.80 -16.53 -39.00
N ARG A 19 5.34 -16.46 -37.75
CA ARG A 19 4.00 -15.96 -37.36
C ARG A 19 4.01 -14.51 -36.90
N ALA A 20 5.19 -13.89 -36.83
CA ALA A 20 5.37 -12.53 -36.36
C ALA A 20 4.83 -11.46 -37.33
N GLU A 21 4.54 -11.82 -38.58
CA GLU A 21 4.09 -10.86 -39.58
C GLU A 21 2.67 -10.37 -39.23
N ASN A 22 2.54 -9.06 -38.97
CA ASN A 22 1.33 -8.34 -38.56
C ASN A 22 0.72 -8.63 -37.17
N LEU A 23 1.52 -9.09 -36.21
CA LEU A 23 1.09 -9.11 -34.81
C LEU A 23 1.32 -7.76 -34.10
N HIS A 24 0.52 -7.47 -33.07
CA HIS A 24 0.77 -6.39 -32.11
C HIS A 24 0.32 -6.78 -30.69
N LEU A 25 0.74 -6.00 -29.69
CA LEU A 25 0.28 -6.18 -28.31
C LEU A 25 -0.87 -5.23 -28.02
N SER A 26 -1.96 -5.77 -27.46
CA SER A 26 -3.11 -4.99 -27.02
C SER A 26 -3.40 -5.26 -25.55
N PHE A 27 -3.63 -4.22 -24.76
CA PHE A 27 -4.06 -4.41 -23.38
C PHE A 27 -5.54 -4.79 -23.36
N SER A 28 -5.85 -6.07 -23.14
CA SER A 28 -7.22 -6.55 -22.94
C SER A 28 -7.78 -6.20 -21.57
N ARG A 29 -6.90 -5.80 -20.65
CA ARG A 29 -7.26 -5.19 -19.37
C ARG A 29 -6.19 -4.18 -19.00
N HIS A 30 -6.60 -2.94 -18.75
CA HIS A 30 -5.73 -1.88 -18.29
C HIS A 30 -5.57 -1.91 -16.76
N PRO A 31 -4.51 -1.30 -16.21
CA PRO A 31 -4.40 -1.01 -14.78
C PRO A 31 -5.63 -0.23 -14.24
N SER A 32 -5.80 -0.18 -12.92
CA SER A 32 -6.72 0.80 -12.31
C SER A 32 -6.32 2.21 -12.72
N ARG A 33 -7.31 3.11 -12.91
CA ARG A 33 -7.06 4.50 -13.34
C ARG A 33 -6.39 5.32 -12.24
N ASP A 34 -6.74 5.04 -10.99
CA ASP A 34 -6.19 5.70 -9.81
C ASP A 34 -5.54 4.63 -8.93
N ASN A 35 -4.23 4.75 -8.73
CA ASN A 35 -3.44 3.82 -7.94
C ASN A 35 -2.71 4.59 -6.84
N LEU A 36 -2.23 3.85 -5.84
CA LEU A 36 -1.40 4.41 -4.80
C LEU A 36 0.03 3.87 -4.92
N ALA A 37 0.99 4.73 -4.60
CA ALA A 37 2.39 4.34 -4.57
C ALA A 37 2.60 3.19 -3.56
N ASN A 38 3.44 2.23 -3.93
CA ASN A 38 3.73 0.99 -3.23
C ASN A 38 2.54 0.06 -2.97
N GLU A 39 1.34 0.35 -3.50
CA GLU A 39 0.20 -0.56 -3.44
C GLU A 39 0.00 -1.29 -4.77
N ALA A 40 -0.36 -2.57 -4.68
CA ALA A 40 -0.73 -3.35 -5.85
C ALA A 40 -1.90 -2.69 -6.60
N PHE A 41 -1.84 -2.66 -7.92
CA PHE A 41 -2.96 -2.18 -8.73
C PHE A 41 -4.24 -2.95 -8.38
N ALA A 42 -5.28 -2.24 -7.96
CA ALA A 42 -6.58 -2.83 -7.66
C ALA A 42 -7.13 -3.63 -8.85
N ARG A 43 -6.87 -3.15 -10.07
CA ARG A 43 -7.06 -3.91 -11.29
C ARG A 43 -5.71 -4.18 -11.95
N MET A 44 -5.32 -5.45 -11.95
CA MET A 44 -4.13 -5.92 -12.65
C MET A 44 -4.35 -5.97 -14.17
N PRO A 45 -3.35 -5.60 -14.98
CA PRO A 45 -3.44 -5.62 -16.42
C PRO A 45 -3.39 -7.05 -17.02
N ALA A 46 -3.82 -7.15 -18.27
CA ALA A 46 -3.59 -8.30 -19.13
C ALA A 46 -3.28 -7.80 -20.54
N VAL A 47 -2.33 -8.48 -21.19
CA VAL A 47 -1.87 -8.14 -22.54
C VAL A 47 -2.11 -9.32 -23.46
N ASP A 48 -2.72 -9.04 -24.60
CA ASP A 48 -3.02 -9.99 -25.65
C ASP A 48 -2.06 -9.79 -26.81
N ILE A 49 -1.68 -10.89 -27.44
CA ILE A 49 -0.96 -10.94 -28.71
C ILE A 49 -2.03 -11.17 -29.78
N VAL A 50 -2.22 -10.18 -30.64
CA VAL A 50 -3.32 -10.18 -31.61
C VAL A 50 -2.83 -9.90 -33.02
N ASP A 51 -3.57 -10.38 -34.02
CA ASP A 51 -3.38 -10.03 -35.42
C ASP A 51 -3.91 -8.62 -35.74
N GLU A 52 -3.72 -8.18 -36.99
CA GLU A 52 -4.22 -6.90 -37.51
C GLU A 52 -5.74 -6.73 -37.40
N ASN A 53 -6.49 -7.84 -37.34
CA ASN A 53 -7.93 -7.86 -37.25
C ASN A 53 -8.42 -7.94 -35.79
N GLY A 54 -7.50 -7.94 -34.81
CA GLY A 54 -7.79 -8.01 -33.39
C GLY A 54 -8.05 -9.42 -32.83
N ASN A 55 -7.79 -10.48 -33.61
CA ASN A 55 -7.95 -11.85 -33.13
C ASN A 55 -6.73 -12.30 -32.32
N LEU A 56 -6.98 -12.98 -31.20
CA LEU A 56 -5.94 -13.58 -30.37
C LEU A 56 -5.11 -14.63 -31.12
N ASP A 57 -3.81 -14.46 -31.11
CA ASP A 57 -2.88 -15.52 -31.48
C ASP A 57 -2.78 -16.56 -30.35
N ARG A 58 -3.64 -17.57 -30.40
CA ARG A 58 -3.74 -18.62 -29.39
C ARG A 58 -2.54 -19.57 -29.32
N LYS A 59 -1.66 -19.59 -30.32
CA LYS A 59 -0.46 -20.46 -30.30
C LYS A 59 0.78 -19.69 -29.86
N ASN A 60 0.69 -18.38 -29.70
CA ASN A 60 1.79 -17.57 -29.23
C ASN A 60 1.96 -17.68 -27.71
N SER A 61 3.21 -17.92 -27.32
CA SER A 61 3.63 -18.11 -25.93
C SER A 61 4.76 -17.15 -25.54
N CYS A 62 4.92 -16.05 -26.27
CA CYS A 62 5.96 -15.06 -26.02
C CYS A 62 5.88 -14.50 -24.60
N VAL A 63 7.05 -14.16 -24.05
CA VAL A 63 7.13 -13.51 -22.74
C VAL A 63 6.81 -12.05 -22.94
N ILE A 64 5.80 -11.54 -22.25
CA ILE A 64 5.47 -10.12 -22.25
C ILE A 64 6.13 -9.49 -21.03
N ALA A 65 6.92 -8.46 -21.27
CA ALA A 65 7.52 -7.63 -20.23
C ALA A 65 6.81 -6.27 -20.16
N LEU A 66 6.62 -5.76 -18.95
CA LEU A 66 6.01 -4.47 -18.68
C LEU A 66 7.04 -3.48 -18.16
N GLN A 67 6.99 -2.25 -18.68
CA GLN A 67 7.76 -1.11 -18.19
C GLN A 67 6.82 0.05 -17.88
N LEU A 68 7.22 0.87 -16.91
CA LEU A 68 6.55 2.13 -16.60
C LEU A 68 7.06 3.21 -17.54
N ILE A 69 6.14 4.02 -18.08
CA ILE A 69 6.46 5.21 -18.86
C ILE A 69 5.91 6.44 -18.13
N GLY A 70 6.74 7.47 -18.00
CA GLY A 70 6.49 8.64 -17.18
C GLY A 70 6.93 8.43 -15.72
N GLY A 71 6.70 9.43 -14.87
CA GLY A 71 6.91 9.30 -13.42
C GLY A 71 8.35 9.51 -12.91
N GLY A 72 9.28 9.98 -13.76
CA GLY A 72 10.66 10.30 -13.34
C GLY A 72 11.39 9.06 -12.80
N GLU A 73 11.81 9.13 -11.54
CA GLU A 73 12.52 8.04 -10.83
C GLU A 73 11.60 6.88 -10.36
N ALA A 74 10.29 6.96 -10.62
CA ALA A 74 9.37 5.89 -10.26
C ALA A 74 9.65 4.60 -11.05
N THR A 75 9.56 3.47 -10.38
CA THR A 75 9.80 2.14 -10.97
C THR A 75 8.56 1.24 -10.87
N LEU A 76 8.40 0.32 -11.82
CA LEU A 76 7.40 -0.74 -11.74
C LEU A 76 7.94 -1.90 -10.92
N LEU A 77 7.26 -2.24 -9.83
CA LEU A 77 7.59 -3.31 -8.91
C LEU A 77 6.64 -4.50 -9.09
N GLY A 78 6.99 -5.64 -8.50
CA GLY A 78 6.27 -6.91 -8.66
C GLY A 78 6.87 -7.78 -9.76
N THR A 79 6.12 -8.77 -10.24
CA THR A 79 6.56 -9.63 -11.35
C THR A 79 6.15 -9.01 -12.69
N THR A 80 7.09 -8.30 -13.33
CA THR A 80 6.87 -7.51 -14.55
C THR A 80 6.97 -8.31 -15.86
N GLU A 81 7.33 -9.58 -15.80
CA GLU A 81 7.39 -10.46 -16.98
C GLU A 81 6.45 -11.66 -16.84
N LYS A 82 5.75 -12.01 -17.93
CA LYS A 82 4.83 -13.15 -17.95
C LYS A 82 4.75 -13.77 -19.35
N ALA A 83 4.98 -15.08 -19.42
CA ALA A 83 4.71 -15.87 -20.63
C ALA A 83 3.21 -15.86 -20.96
N ALA A 84 2.89 -15.59 -22.23
CA ALA A 84 1.54 -15.70 -22.74
C ALA A 84 1.08 -17.16 -22.70
N ARG A 85 -0.19 -17.36 -22.34
CA ARG A 85 -0.91 -18.64 -22.48
C ARG A 85 -2.12 -18.39 -23.35
N PHE A 86 -2.23 -19.14 -24.44
CA PHE A 86 -3.26 -18.92 -25.46
C PHE A 86 -3.27 -17.48 -25.98
N GLY A 87 -2.09 -16.90 -26.25
CA GLY A 87 -1.96 -15.53 -26.74
C GLY A 87 -2.17 -14.43 -25.69
N ARG A 88 -2.37 -14.77 -24.41
CA ARG A 88 -2.61 -13.79 -23.35
C ARG A 88 -1.63 -13.91 -22.18
N ALA A 89 -0.97 -12.82 -21.85
CA ALA A 89 -0.20 -12.66 -20.62
C ALA A 89 -1.05 -11.98 -19.55
N SER A 90 -1.49 -12.75 -18.54
CA SER A 90 -2.28 -12.21 -17.42
C SER A 90 -1.42 -11.95 -16.19
N PHE A 91 -1.45 -10.70 -15.69
CA PHE A 91 -0.69 -10.27 -14.52
C PHE A 91 -1.52 -10.28 -13.22
N ARG A 92 -2.67 -10.97 -13.21
CA ARG A 92 -3.63 -10.96 -12.09
C ARG A 92 -3.06 -11.32 -10.72
N ARG A 93 -1.94 -12.07 -10.66
CA ARG A 93 -1.31 -12.54 -9.42
C ARG A 93 0.15 -12.08 -9.31
N ASN A 94 0.49 -10.97 -9.96
CA ASN A 94 1.88 -10.53 -10.12
C ASN A 94 2.23 -9.33 -9.23
N ALA A 95 1.29 -8.84 -8.41
CA ALA A 95 1.50 -7.74 -7.46
C ALA A 95 2.15 -6.50 -8.08
N LEU A 96 1.78 -6.18 -9.33
CA LEU A 96 2.28 -4.98 -10.01
C LEU A 96 1.87 -3.73 -9.25
N ARG A 97 2.84 -2.85 -9.00
CA ARG A 97 2.70 -1.58 -8.28
C ARG A 97 3.79 -0.61 -8.69
N VAL A 98 3.59 0.68 -8.45
CA VAL A 98 4.60 1.72 -8.73
C VAL A 98 5.30 2.10 -7.43
N SER A 99 6.63 2.28 -7.45
CA SER A 99 7.40 2.68 -6.27
C SER A 99 6.99 4.06 -5.75
N THR A 100 7.32 4.35 -4.48
CA THR A 100 7.21 5.70 -3.90
C THR A 100 8.13 6.68 -4.62
N ALA A 101 7.55 7.73 -5.20
CA ALA A 101 8.26 8.95 -5.57
C ALA A 101 7.28 10.13 -5.66
N ALA A 102 7.82 11.34 -5.46
CA ALA A 102 7.19 12.67 -5.49
C ALA A 102 6.40 12.96 -6.80
N PRO A 103 5.71 14.12 -6.93
CA PRO A 103 4.41 14.24 -7.58
C PRO A 103 4.35 13.52 -8.93
N LEU A 104 3.64 12.40 -8.97
CA LEU A 104 3.56 11.60 -10.18
C LEU A 104 2.43 12.15 -11.05
N GLY A 105 2.81 12.61 -12.24
CA GLY A 105 1.88 13.01 -13.30
C GLY A 105 1.19 11.81 -13.93
N THR A 106 0.73 11.97 -15.17
CA THR A 106 0.06 10.89 -15.91
C THR A 106 1.06 9.79 -16.32
N LEU A 107 0.83 8.54 -15.90
CA LEU A 107 1.68 7.38 -16.21
C LEU A 107 0.97 6.41 -17.15
N ARG A 108 1.74 5.54 -17.82
CA ARG A 108 1.19 4.37 -18.55
C ARG A 108 2.17 3.21 -18.51
N LEU A 109 1.67 2.00 -18.78
CA LEU A 109 2.51 0.84 -19.00
C LEU A 109 2.83 0.69 -20.49
N MET A 110 4.08 0.37 -20.80
CA MET A 110 4.50 -0.15 -22.08
C MET A 110 4.70 -1.66 -21.94
N ALA A 111 4.03 -2.43 -22.79
CA ALA A 111 4.27 -3.85 -22.96
C ALA A 111 5.18 -4.05 -24.17
N PHE A 112 6.13 -4.97 -24.05
CA PHE A 112 6.94 -5.41 -25.19
C PHE A 112 7.16 -6.92 -25.12
N GLY A 113 7.20 -7.54 -26.29
CA GLY A 113 7.43 -8.97 -26.43
C GLY A 113 8.91 -9.33 -26.28
N ARG A 114 9.17 -10.48 -25.66
CA ARG A 114 10.48 -11.12 -25.57
C ARG A 114 10.38 -12.55 -26.08
N GLY A 115 11.41 -12.94 -26.83
CA GLY A 115 11.54 -14.27 -27.41
C GLY A 115 11.47 -14.26 -28.96
N PRO A 116 11.74 -15.41 -29.58
CA PRO A 116 11.72 -15.55 -31.04
C PRO A 116 10.37 -15.12 -31.63
N GLY A 117 10.40 -14.29 -32.68
CA GLY A 117 9.18 -13.84 -33.37
C GLY A 117 8.32 -12.80 -32.66
N CYS A 118 8.76 -12.25 -31.52
CA CYS A 118 7.95 -11.27 -30.78
C CYS A 118 8.72 -10.04 -30.27
N SER A 119 10.03 -9.96 -30.53
CA SER A 119 10.89 -8.89 -29.99
C SER A 119 10.56 -7.49 -30.50
N THR A 120 9.79 -7.39 -31.59
CA THR A 120 9.33 -6.13 -32.18
C THR A 120 7.94 -5.72 -31.73
N LEU A 121 7.23 -6.60 -30.99
CA LEU A 121 5.85 -6.34 -30.59
C LEU A 121 5.82 -5.37 -29.40
N VAL A 122 4.98 -4.35 -29.50
CA VAL A 122 4.83 -3.30 -28.49
C VAL A 122 3.34 -2.99 -28.31
N GLY A 123 2.95 -2.57 -27.11
CA GLY A 123 1.62 -2.07 -26.81
C GLY A 123 1.63 -1.13 -25.61
N TYR A 124 0.61 -0.30 -25.47
CA TYR A 124 0.50 0.64 -24.36
C TYR A 124 -0.83 0.47 -23.64
N SER A 125 -0.81 0.60 -22.31
CA SER A 125 -2.06 0.72 -21.55
C SER A 125 -2.66 2.11 -21.73
N ASP A 126 -3.92 2.25 -21.33
CA ASP A 126 -4.46 3.54 -20.95
C ASP A 126 -3.58 4.22 -19.90
N TYR A 127 -3.69 5.54 -19.87
CA TYR A 127 -3.08 6.35 -18.84
C TYR A 127 -3.75 6.11 -17.48
N PHE A 128 -2.94 6.13 -16.43
CA PHE A 128 -3.38 6.07 -15.05
C PHE A 128 -2.58 7.06 -14.18
N SER A 129 -3.13 7.39 -13.03
CA SER A 129 -2.51 8.19 -12.00
C SER A 129 -1.94 7.28 -10.91
N VAL A 130 -0.86 7.74 -10.28
CA VAL A 130 -0.36 7.17 -9.02
C VAL A 130 -0.31 8.31 -8.02
N GLY A 131 -1.24 8.29 -7.08
CA GLY A 131 -1.15 9.18 -5.93
C GLY A 131 -0.10 8.65 -4.95
N VAL A 132 0.54 9.57 -4.24
CA VAL A 132 0.81 9.27 -2.83
C VAL A 132 -0.56 9.07 -2.18
N GLY A 133 -0.73 8.12 -1.26
CA GLY A 133 -1.92 8.12 -0.40
C GLY A 133 -2.12 9.51 0.21
N LYS A 134 -3.26 9.79 0.86
CA LYS A 134 -3.36 11.00 1.69
C LYS A 134 -2.22 10.95 2.71
N VAL A 135 -1.15 11.71 2.46
CA VAL A 135 0.13 11.58 3.19
C VAL A 135 -0.10 12.01 4.63
N PRO A 136 0.18 11.15 5.62
CA PRO A 136 0.17 11.54 7.02
C PRO A 136 1.01 12.82 7.23
N ALA A 137 0.37 13.86 7.74
CA ALA A 137 1.02 15.14 7.99
C ALA A 137 0.58 15.78 9.32
N ILE A 138 -0.61 15.44 9.78
CA ILE A 138 -1.19 15.98 11.01
C ILE A 138 -1.74 14.82 11.83
N VAL A 139 -1.55 14.88 13.14
CA VAL A 139 -2.15 13.95 14.11
C VAL A 139 -3.18 14.73 14.91
N SER A 140 -4.42 14.25 14.94
CA SER A 140 -5.53 14.89 15.65
C SER A 140 -6.18 13.91 16.61
N LEU A 141 -6.47 14.36 17.84
CA LEU A 141 -7.25 13.59 18.79
C LEU A 141 -8.74 13.76 18.48
N ASP A 142 -9.44 12.64 18.30
CA ASP A 142 -10.89 12.63 18.04
C ASP A 142 -11.69 12.44 19.33
N SER A 143 -11.26 11.51 20.17
CA SER A 143 -11.84 11.28 21.50
C SER A 143 -10.78 10.77 22.46
N ALA A 144 -10.98 11.03 23.75
CA ALA A 144 -10.16 10.57 24.87
C ALA A 144 -10.96 10.65 26.17
N PRO A 145 -10.56 9.91 27.22
CA PRO A 145 -11.16 10.08 28.54
C PRO A 145 -10.75 11.42 29.15
N SER A 146 -11.70 12.09 29.82
CA SER A 146 -11.42 13.26 30.65
C SER A 146 -11.16 12.88 32.11
N GLU A 147 -11.78 11.79 32.58
CA GLU A 147 -11.66 11.26 33.93
C GLU A 147 -11.56 9.73 33.93
N ALA A 148 -10.86 9.17 34.91
CA ALA A 148 -10.74 7.73 35.11
C ALA A 148 -10.36 7.39 36.56
N TYR A 149 -10.35 6.10 36.88
CA TYR A 149 -9.84 5.55 38.13
C TYR A 149 -8.55 4.76 37.89
N LEU A 150 -7.69 4.66 38.89
CA LEU A 150 -6.50 3.81 38.83
C LEU A 150 -6.88 2.35 38.65
N ASN A 151 -6.00 1.61 37.98
CA ASN A 151 -6.13 0.16 37.82
C ASN A 151 -7.44 -0.28 37.15
N GLN A 152 -8.13 0.64 36.47
CA GLN A 152 -9.37 0.40 35.75
C GLN A 152 -9.22 0.87 34.31
N VAL A 153 -9.61 0.01 33.37
CA VAL A 153 -9.72 0.33 31.93
C VAL A 153 -10.63 1.54 31.76
N TRP A 154 -10.18 2.53 30.98
CA TRP A 154 -10.97 3.72 30.70
C TRP A 154 -12.22 3.37 29.88
N GLU A 155 -13.37 3.92 30.25
CA GLU A 155 -14.62 3.69 29.52
C GLU A 155 -14.58 4.33 28.13
N THR A 156 -14.10 5.58 28.05
CA THR A 156 -13.77 6.23 26.79
C THR A 156 -12.30 5.99 26.48
N GLN A 157 -12.02 5.28 25.40
CA GLN A 157 -10.66 5.04 24.92
C GLN A 157 -10.23 6.12 23.91
N PRO A 158 -8.93 6.45 23.83
CA PRO A 158 -8.43 7.37 22.83
C PRO A 158 -8.68 6.90 21.39
N VAL A 159 -9.08 7.83 20.53
CA VAL A 159 -9.13 7.66 19.08
C VAL A 159 -8.31 8.77 18.45
N VAL A 160 -7.33 8.40 17.63
CA VAL A 160 -6.43 9.34 16.97
C VAL A 160 -6.60 9.24 15.46
N LEU A 161 -6.83 10.39 14.83
CA LEU A 161 -6.93 10.52 13.38
C LEU A 161 -5.58 10.95 12.82
N ILE A 162 -5.19 10.27 11.75
CA ILE A 162 -4.07 10.66 10.90
C ILE A 162 -4.66 11.44 9.73
N LEU A 163 -4.28 12.70 9.61
CA LEU A 163 -4.79 13.61 8.58
C LEU A 163 -3.67 13.99 7.60
N ASN A 164 -4.07 14.33 6.38
CA ASN A 164 -3.18 14.98 5.43
C ASN A 164 -2.97 16.46 5.75
N ALA A 165 -2.08 17.12 5.00
CA ALA A 165 -1.77 18.54 5.20
C ALA A 165 -2.97 19.48 4.97
N LYS A 166 -4.07 18.99 4.40
CA LYS A 166 -5.33 19.72 4.20
C LYS A 166 -6.36 19.47 5.31
N GLY A 167 -6.01 18.68 6.33
CA GLY A 167 -6.89 18.35 7.45
C GLY A 167 -7.90 17.22 7.16
N GLU A 168 -7.73 16.46 6.08
CA GLU A 168 -8.63 15.35 5.78
C GLU A 168 -8.04 14.02 6.28
N VAL A 169 -8.89 13.10 6.78
CA VAL A 169 -8.44 11.76 7.21
C VAL A 169 -7.70 11.07 6.08
N ALA A 170 -6.50 10.57 6.40
CA ALA A 170 -5.65 9.76 5.56
C ALA A 170 -6.23 8.35 5.39
N ALA A 171 -7.40 8.24 4.76
CA ALA A 171 -8.25 7.06 4.76
C ALA A 171 -7.63 5.77 4.19
N ASN A 172 -6.44 5.84 3.59
CA ASN A 172 -5.70 4.68 3.08
C ASN A 172 -4.45 4.36 3.91
N ASP A 173 -4.16 5.16 4.94
CA ASP A 173 -3.04 4.90 5.82
C ASP A 173 -3.33 3.72 6.74
N ASN A 174 -2.61 2.63 6.49
CA ASN A 174 -2.62 1.41 7.29
C ASN A 174 -1.22 1.11 7.86
N SER A 175 -0.36 2.14 7.94
CA SER A 175 1.07 1.99 8.20
C SER A 175 1.56 2.78 9.40
N THR A 176 0.97 3.95 9.67
CA THR A 176 1.31 4.77 10.83
C THR A 176 1.05 4.03 12.13
N VAL A 177 2.05 3.99 13.01
CA VAL A 177 1.90 3.54 14.39
C VAL A 177 1.75 4.77 15.26
N VAL A 178 0.64 4.86 16.00
CA VAL A 178 0.38 5.89 16.99
C VAL A 178 0.76 5.34 18.36
N THR A 179 1.53 6.10 19.11
CA THR A 179 1.92 5.81 20.49
C THR A 179 1.37 6.90 21.40
N ILE A 180 0.71 6.49 22.48
CA ILE A 180 0.35 7.35 23.59
C ILE A 180 1.35 7.10 24.71
N SER A 181 1.91 8.14 25.30
CA SER A 181 2.84 8.02 26.43
C SER A 181 2.44 8.96 27.55
N LYS A 182 2.76 8.60 28.79
CA LYS A 182 2.58 9.49 29.93
C LYS A 182 3.71 10.51 29.94
N ASP A 183 3.39 11.79 30.09
CA ASP A 183 4.38 12.83 30.27
C ASP A 183 5.11 12.69 31.62
N ASP A 184 6.40 13.00 31.65
CA ASP A 184 7.27 12.90 32.82
C ASP A 184 6.83 13.84 33.96
N GLY A 185 6.10 14.92 33.63
CA GLY A 185 5.50 15.83 34.61
C GLY A 185 4.22 15.30 35.29
N SER A 186 3.74 14.11 34.91
CA SER A 186 2.52 13.52 35.47
C SER A 186 2.78 12.82 36.81
N PRO A 187 1.74 12.63 37.66
CA PRO A 187 1.87 11.86 38.90
C PRO A 187 2.40 10.43 38.71
N THR A 188 2.84 9.79 39.80
CA THR A 188 3.36 8.41 39.79
C THR A 188 2.32 7.41 39.30
N GLY A 189 2.78 6.38 38.59
CA GLY A 189 1.92 5.39 37.93
C GLY A 189 2.40 5.11 36.50
N LEU A 190 2.02 3.97 35.94
CA LEU A 190 2.43 3.53 34.60
C LEU A 190 1.22 3.48 33.67
N LEU A 191 1.34 4.01 32.46
CA LEU A 191 0.37 3.74 31.41
C LEU A 191 0.50 2.26 31.01
N SER A 192 -0.63 1.57 30.82
CA SER A 192 -0.65 0.18 30.36
C SER A 192 0.15 -0.05 29.07
N GLU A 193 0.76 -1.22 28.93
CA GLU A 193 1.61 -1.63 27.79
C GLU A 193 0.92 -1.56 26.41
N ALA A 194 -0.41 -1.50 26.34
CA ALA A 194 -1.19 -1.38 25.09
C ALA A 194 -1.16 0.04 24.48
N SER A 195 -0.06 0.77 24.65
CA SER A 195 0.04 2.19 24.35
C SER A 195 0.47 2.53 22.93
N SER A 196 0.62 1.53 22.04
CA SER A 196 0.87 1.71 20.61
C SER A 196 -0.13 0.94 19.76
N VAL A 197 -0.72 1.60 18.77
CA VAL A 197 -1.69 1.03 17.83
C VAL A 197 -1.37 1.45 16.41
N GLN A 198 -1.40 0.51 15.47
CA GLN A 198 -1.30 0.82 14.04
C GLN A 198 -2.64 1.39 13.54
N ALA A 199 -2.58 2.50 12.82
CA ALA A 199 -3.74 3.08 12.18
C ALA A 199 -4.33 2.12 11.14
N VAL A 200 -5.65 2.07 11.06
CA VAL A 200 -6.39 1.40 9.99
C VAL A 200 -7.24 2.44 9.30
N ASN A 201 -7.05 2.61 8.00
CA ASN A 201 -7.69 3.65 7.20
C ASN A 201 -7.55 5.06 7.83
N GLY A 202 -6.36 5.38 8.31
CA GLY A 202 -6.03 6.68 8.93
C GLY A 202 -6.59 6.87 10.33
N VAL A 203 -7.08 5.82 11.00
CA VAL A 203 -7.65 5.89 12.36
C VAL A 203 -6.96 4.88 13.27
N ALA A 204 -6.32 5.35 14.33
CA ALA A 204 -5.81 4.51 15.41
C ALA A 204 -6.83 4.48 16.56
N ARG A 205 -7.32 3.29 16.89
CA ARG A 205 -8.30 3.06 17.95
C ARG A 205 -7.63 2.30 19.09
N PHE A 206 -7.47 2.98 20.22
CA PHE A 206 -6.94 2.35 21.41
C PHE A 206 -8.02 1.55 22.14
N ALA A 207 -7.59 0.54 22.87
CA ALA A 207 -8.41 -0.28 23.73
C ALA A 207 -7.61 -0.64 24.98
N ASP A 208 -8.32 -0.96 26.05
CA ASP A 208 -7.75 -1.48 27.30
C ASP A 208 -6.69 -0.58 27.96
N LEU A 209 -6.65 0.72 27.63
CA LEU A 209 -5.76 1.65 28.30
C LEU A 209 -6.24 1.95 29.72
N TYR A 210 -5.27 1.97 30.64
CA TYR A 210 -5.45 2.39 32.03
C TYR A 210 -4.15 2.94 32.62
N ILE A 211 -4.24 3.64 33.77
CA ILE A 211 -3.08 3.97 34.60
C ILE A 211 -2.95 2.93 35.72
N ALA A 212 -1.87 2.16 35.70
CA ALA A 212 -1.48 1.26 36.77
C ALA A 212 -0.86 2.08 37.93
N GLY A 213 -1.37 1.89 39.14
CA GLY A 213 -0.84 2.48 40.36
C GLY A 213 -0.53 1.41 41.40
N ASP A 214 0.47 1.68 42.25
CA ASP A 214 0.90 0.81 43.36
C ASP A 214 -0.03 0.89 44.60
N GLY A 215 -1.20 1.52 44.47
CA GLY A 215 -2.16 1.74 45.56
C GLY A 215 -1.91 3.00 46.38
N ARG A 216 -0.83 3.76 46.14
CA ARG A 216 -0.62 5.08 46.77
C ARG A 216 -1.34 6.16 45.98
N TYR A 217 -2.64 6.36 46.24
CA TYR A 217 -3.54 7.39 45.65
C TYR A 217 -2.86 8.56 44.88
N PRO A 218 -2.34 8.40 43.64
CA PRO A 218 -1.84 9.51 42.87
C PRO A 218 -3.05 10.05 42.12
N THR A 219 -3.99 10.63 42.88
CA THR A 219 -5.08 11.42 42.34
C THR A 219 -4.50 12.69 41.75
N GLY A 220 -5.09 13.19 40.67
CA GLY A 220 -4.62 14.41 40.04
C GLY A 220 -4.70 14.35 38.53
N ARG A 221 -4.08 15.33 37.90
CA ARG A 221 -4.11 15.48 36.45
C ARG A 221 -2.85 14.86 35.85
N TYR A 222 -3.07 13.92 34.94
CA TYR A 222 -2.05 13.29 34.11
C TYR A 222 -2.05 13.97 32.74
N PHE A 223 -0.88 14.14 32.15
CA PHE A 223 -0.71 14.65 30.79
C PHE A 223 -0.19 13.51 29.92
N LEU A 224 -0.88 13.27 28.82
CA LEU A 224 -0.58 12.20 27.89
C LEU A 224 -0.11 12.83 26.58
N LYS A 225 1.01 12.35 26.06
CA LYS A 225 1.56 12.74 24.76
C LYS A 225 1.08 11.77 23.69
N ILE A 226 0.94 12.28 22.47
CA ILE A 226 0.60 11.49 21.28
C ILE A 226 1.71 11.69 20.26
N GLU A 227 2.37 10.61 19.90
CA GLU A 227 3.35 10.58 18.82
C GLU A 227 2.87 9.57 17.78
N ALA A 228 3.10 9.87 16.50
CA ALA A 228 2.79 8.94 15.43
C ALA A 228 4.02 8.81 14.53
N SER A 229 4.36 7.61 14.12
CA SER A 229 5.49 7.38 13.22
C SER A 229 5.13 6.40 12.12
N GLY A 230 5.73 6.63 10.96
CA GLY A 230 5.64 5.73 9.82
C GLY A 230 6.96 5.71 9.06
N PRO A 231 7.02 5.07 7.89
CA PRO A 231 8.26 4.96 7.13
C PRO A 231 8.82 6.34 6.75
N GLY A 232 9.88 6.76 7.45
CA GLY A 232 10.61 8.00 7.15
C GLY A 232 10.02 9.30 7.74
N TYR A 233 9.05 9.22 8.66
CA TYR A 233 8.51 10.41 9.32
C TYR A 233 8.03 10.13 10.76
N THR A 234 8.02 11.20 11.55
CA THR A 234 7.39 11.27 12.87
C THR A 234 6.52 12.52 12.92
N LEU A 235 5.32 12.39 13.48
CA LEU A 235 4.38 13.46 13.71
C LEU A 235 4.11 13.58 15.20
N ASN A 236 4.06 14.81 15.69
CA ASN A 236 3.68 15.09 17.07
C ASN A 236 2.23 15.55 17.08
N GLY A 237 1.39 14.83 17.82
CA GLY A 237 0.00 15.21 18.07
C GLY A 237 -0.12 16.11 19.28
N ALA A 238 -1.24 16.84 19.36
CA ALA A 238 -1.62 17.48 20.62
C ALA A 238 -1.92 16.39 21.66
N GLY A 239 -1.28 16.49 22.83
CA GLY A 239 -1.57 15.63 23.97
C GLY A 239 -2.94 15.93 24.60
N PHE A 240 -3.32 15.15 25.60
CA PHE A 240 -4.54 15.39 26.37
C PHE A 240 -4.30 15.25 27.88
N SER A 241 -5.20 15.83 28.67
CA SER A 241 -5.16 15.69 30.13
C SER A 241 -6.23 14.72 30.62
N LEU A 242 -5.86 13.87 31.57
CA LEU A 242 -6.75 12.91 32.21
C LEU A 242 -6.78 13.18 33.73
N GLY A 243 -7.96 13.39 34.29
CA GLY A 243 -8.15 13.42 35.74
C GLY A 243 -8.25 12.01 36.31
N ILE A 244 -7.36 11.63 37.21
CA ILE A 244 -7.52 10.40 37.99
C ILE A 244 -8.19 10.74 39.32
N LEU A 245 -9.39 10.19 39.49
CA LEU A 245 -10.22 10.38 40.68
C LEU A 245 -9.79 9.42 41.80
N PRO A 246 -10.03 9.78 43.07
CA PRO A 246 -9.93 8.83 44.17
C PRO A 246 -10.83 7.64 43.90
N LEU A 247 -10.40 6.42 44.26
CA LEU A 247 -11.30 5.26 44.27
C LEU A 247 -12.49 5.59 45.18
N GLY A 248 -13.65 5.82 44.57
CA GLY A 248 -14.89 5.93 45.32
C GLY A 248 -15.17 4.57 45.96
N LEU A 249 -15.37 4.55 47.28
CA LEU A 249 -16.08 3.45 47.93
C LEU A 249 -17.45 3.38 47.23
N LYS A 250 -17.64 2.38 46.36
CA LYS A 250 -18.99 1.96 45.93
C LYS A 250 -19.66 1.23 47.09
#